data_AF-A0A7V6L0Q1-F1
#
_entry.id   AF-A0A7V6L0Q1-F1
#
_cell.length_a   1.000
_cell.length_b   1.000
_cell.length_c   1.000
_cell.angle_alpha   90.00
_cell.angle_beta   90.00
_cell.angle_gamma   90.00
#
_symmetry.space_group_name_H-M   'P 1'
#
loop_
_entity.id
_entity.type
_entity.pdbx_description
1 polymer ?
#
loop_
_entity_poly.entity_id
_entity_poly.type
_entity_poly.pdbx_seq_one_letter_code
_entity_poly.pdbx_strand_id
1 'polypeptide(L)' 'MYKCIDCGNSEKFIGTAYEKGEVIIEKNCLNESKQNPYSWIYIISDKKWESDCKVLKCFYCNSGNIKNF' A
#
# COMPACT_ATOMS: atom_id res chain seq x y z
N MET A 1 -6.57 -16.09 2.74
CA MET A 1 -6.13 -15.70 4.11
C MET A 1 -4.74 -16.31 4.35
N TYR A 2 -3.78 -15.53 4.85
CA TYR A 2 -2.37 -15.97 4.95
C TYR A 2 -2.04 -16.61 6.31
N LYS A 3 -1.18 -17.65 6.30
CA LYS A 3 -0.61 -18.26 7.51
C LYS A 3 0.87 -18.59 7.30
N CYS A 4 1.70 -18.24 8.28
CA CYS A 4 3.08 -18.70 8.33
C CYS A 4 3.10 -20.16 8.79
N ILE A 5 3.77 -21.03 8.02
CA ILE A 5 3.88 -22.45 8.35
C ILE A 5 4.82 -22.66 9.55
N ASP A 6 5.91 -21.90 9.64
CA ASP A 6 6.95 -22.16 10.63
C ASP A 6 6.55 -21.75 12.07
N CYS A 7 5.87 -20.62 12.25
CA CYS A 7 5.48 -20.12 13.58
C CYS A 7 3.96 -20.06 13.81
N GLY A 8 3.16 -20.44 12.82
CA GLY A 8 1.70 -20.44 12.92
C GLY A 8 1.03 -19.05 12.83
N ASN A 9 1.79 -17.96 12.76
CA ASN A 9 1.26 -16.59 12.69
C ASN A 9 0.27 -16.42 11.52
N SER A 10 -0.88 -15.82 11.81
CA SER A 10 -1.92 -15.47 10.85
C SER A 10 -2.30 -13.99 10.88
N GLU A 11 -1.57 -13.17 11.65
CA GLU A 11 -1.97 -11.78 11.91
C GLU A 11 -1.16 -10.76 11.10
N LYS A 12 0.17 -10.85 11.13
CA LYS A 12 1.06 -9.82 10.55
C LYS A 12 2.07 -10.40 9.57
N PHE A 13 2.16 -9.76 8.40
CA PHE A 13 3.06 -10.16 7.33
C PHE A 13 3.74 -8.95 6.70
N ILE A 14 4.94 -9.17 6.17
CA ILE A 14 5.68 -8.17 5.38
C ILE A 14 5.44 -8.49 3.91
N GLY A 15 5.04 -7.49 3.14
CA GLY A 15 4.70 -7.63 1.73
C GLY A 15 4.80 -6.33 0.95
N THR A 16 4.45 -6.40 -0.32
CA THR A 16 4.34 -5.24 -1.22
C THR A 16 2.88 -5.06 -1.60
N ALA A 17 2.35 -3.85 -1.48
CA ALA A 17 1.04 -3.48 -2.00
C ALA A 17 1.24 -2.73 -3.31
N TYR A 18 0.49 -3.13 -4.33
CA TYR A 18 0.40 -2.45 -5.62
C TYR A 18 -0.98 -1.81 -5.71
N GLU A 19 -0.98 -0.51 -5.92
CA GLU A 19 -2.20 0.25 -6.21
C GLU A 19 -2.31 0.38 -7.72
N LYS A 20 -3.39 -0.17 -8.30
CA LYS A 20 -3.76 0.06 -9.70
C LYS A 20 -5.10 0.78 -9.72
N GLY A 21 -5.11 2.01 -10.23
CA GLY A 21 -6.31 2.83 -10.39
C GLY A 21 -6.01 4.12 -11.14
N GLU A 22 -7.00 4.64 -11.87
CA GLU A 22 -6.96 5.99 -12.39
C GLU A 22 -7.13 6.96 -11.21
N VAL A 23 -6.14 7.83 -11.00
CA VAL A 23 -6.14 8.81 -9.92
C VAL A 23 -6.23 10.20 -10.50
N ILE A 24 -7.15 11.01 -9.98
CA ILE A 24 -7.18 12.45 -10.26
C ILE A 24 -6.30 13.11 -9.20
N ILE A 25 -5.18 13.68 -9.64
CA ILE A 25 -4.27 14.45 -8.79
C ILE A 25 -4.66 15.92 -8.93
N GLU A 26 -5.45 16.42 -7.99
CA GLU A 26 -5.76 17.84 -7.92
C GLU A 26 -4.66 18.56 -7.13
N LYS A 27 -4.02 19.53 -7.79
CA LYS A 27 -3.05 20.42 -7.17
C LYS A 27 -3.74 21.73 -6.86
N ASN A 28 -3.76 22.11 -5.59
CA ASN A 28 -4.18 23.46 -5.21
C ASN A 28 -2.97 24.39 -5.34
N CYS A 29 -2.89 25.15 -6.44
CA CYS A 29 -1.83 26.13 -6.65
C CYS A 29 -2.05 27.32 -5.72
N LEU A 30 -1.12 27.56 -4.80
CA LEU A 30 -1.00 28.86 -4.14
C LEU A 30 -0.09 29.74 -4.99
N ASN A 31 -0.45 31.03 -5.09
CA ASN A 31 0.23 32.07 -5.89
C ASN A 31 1.77 31.89 -5.96
N GLU A 32 2.31 32.10 -7.16
CA GLU A 32 3.66 31.78 -7.65
C GLU A 32 4.85 32.48 -6.93
N SER A 33 4.64 33.10 -5.78
CA SER A 33 5.68 33.85 -5.05
C SER A 33 6.42 33.04 -3.96
N LYS A 34 6.27 31.72 -3.91
CA LYS A 34 6.97 30.85 -2.95
C LYS A 34 7.76 29.75 -3.67
N GLN A 35 8.96 29.44 -3.16
CA GLN A 35 9.85 28.36 -3.63
C GLN A 35 9.20 26.96 -3.67
N ASN A 36 8.00 26.80 -3.12
CA ASN A 36 7.20 25.59 -3.22
C ASN A 36 5.71 25.98 -3.27
N PRO A 37 5.06 26.05 -4.46
CA PRO A 37 3.73 26.63 -4.63
C PRO A 37 2.58 25.68 -4.24
N TYR A 38 2.89 24.50 -3.70
CA TYR A 38 1.92 23.47 -3.39
C TYR A 38 1.85 23.28 -1.88
N SER A 39 0.63 23.35 -1.32
CA SER A 39 0.41 23.14 0.10
C SER A 39 -0.07 21.72 0.42
N TRP A 40 -0.91 21.09 -0.42
CA TRP A 40 -1.51 19.77 -0.17
C TRP A 40 -1.79 19.04 -1.51
N ILE A 41 -1.61 17.72 -1.55
CA ILE A 41 -2.00 16.85 -2.68
C ILE A 41 -3.12 15.93 -2.16
N TYR A 42 -4.31 16.03 -2.74
CA TYR A 42 -5.41 15.10 -2.44
C TYR A 42 -5.51 14.08 -3.56
N ILE A 43 -5.53 12.80 -3.19
CA ILE A 43 -5.64 11.67 -4.13
C ILE A 43 -7.08 11.18 -4.05
N ILE A 44 -7.84 11.38 -5.13
CA ILE A 44 -9.19 10.84 -5.29
C ILE A 44 -9.09 9.62 -6.21
N SER A 45 -9.36 8.43 -5.67
CA SER A 45 -9.40 7.17 -6.41
C SER A 45 -10.86 6.80 -6.67
N ASP A 46 -11.22 6.61 -7.93
CA ASP A 46 -12.55 6.09 -8.28
C ASP A 46 -12.72 4.63 -7.83
N LYS A 47 -13.99 4.23 -7.70
CA LYS A 47 -14.54 3.02 -7.03
C LYS A 47 -14.02 1.65 -7.50
N LYS A 48 -13.01 1.57 -8.38
CA LYS A 48 -12.37 0.34 -8.86
C LYS A 48 -10.98 0.18 -8.22
N TRP A 49 -10.96 0.17 -6.89
CA TRP A 49 -9.73 -0.07 -6.15
C TRP A 49 -9.43 -1.56 -6.18
N GLU A 50 -8.56 -1.99 -7.08
CA GLU A 50 -7.95 -3.31 -7.06
C GLU A 50 -6.59 -3.17 -6.37
N SER A 51 -6.56 -3.41 -5.06
CA SER A 51 -5.29 -3.59 -4.36
C SER A 51 -4.80 -5.00 -4.58
N ASP A 52 -3.65 -5.12 -5.24
CA ASP A 52 -2.93 -6.38 -5.29
C ASP A 52 -1.88 -6.35 -4.18
N CYS A 53 -1.85 -7.37 -3.33
CA CYS A 53 -0.86 -7.46 -2.26
C CYS A 53 -0.09 -8.77 -2.37
N LYS A 54 1.23 -8.64 -2.43
CA LYS A 54 2.16 -9.77 -2.42
C LYS A 54 2.77 -9.91 -1.04
N VAL A 55 2.39 -10.96 -0.32
CA VAL A 55 3.04 -11.32 0.94
C VAL A 55 4.40 -11.96 0.66
N LEU A 56 5.45 -11.47 1.32
CA LEU A 56 6.83 -11.94 1.15
C LEU A 56 7.27 -12.83 2.31
N LYS A 57 6.99 -12.43 3.56
CA LYS A 57 7.46 -13.15 4.75
C LYS A 57 6.66 -12.82 6.01
N CYS A 58 6.82 -13.66 7.04
CA CYS A 58 6.22 -13.46 8.34
C CYS A 58 6.91 -12.30 9.07
N PHE A 59 6.11 -11.45 9.74
CA PHE A 59 6.64 -10.36 10.53
C PHE A 59 7.46 -10.85 11.74
N TYR A 60 7.00 -11.90 12.43
CA TYR A 60 7.57 -12.35 13.69
C TYR A 60 8.81 -13.24 13.54
N CYS A 61 8.77 -14.22 12.64
CA CYS A 61 9.90 -15.16 12.45
C CYS A 61 10.71 -14.92 11.17
N ASN A 62 10.34 -13.91 10.39
CA ASN A 62 11.02 -13.54 9.13
C ASN A 62 11.02 -14.64 8.05
N SER A 63 10.25 -15.74 8.23
CA SER A 63 10.15 -16.85 7.29
C SER A 63 9.36 -16.48 6.03
N GLY A 64 9.83 -16.97 4.88
CA GLY A 64 9.11 -16.92 3.60
C GLY A 64 8.09 -18.05 3.39
N ASN A 65 7.98 -19.00 4.33
CA ASN A 65 7.05 -20.13 4.23
C ASN A 65 5.62 -19.70 4.58
N ILE A 66 4.97 -19.02 3.63
CA ILE A 66 3.63 -18.47 3.77
C ILE A 66 2.67 -19.25 2.89
N LYS A 67 1.56 -19.74 3.47
CA LYS A 67 0.49 -20.38 2.73
C LYS A 67 -0.73 -19.47 2.67
N ASN A 68 -1.30 -19.32 1.47
CA ASN A 68 -2.59 -18.65 1.25
C ASN A 68 -3.70 -19.70 1.21
N PHE A 69 -4.78 -19.46 1.95
CA PHE A 69 -5.99 -20.29 2.03
C PHE A 69 -7.19 -19.58 1.42
#